data_AF-A0A1I1I262-F1
#
_entry.id   AF-A0A1I1I262-F1
#
_cell.length_a   1.000
_cell.length_b   1.000
_cell.length_c   1.000
_cell.angle_alpha   90.00
_cell.angle_beta   90.00
_cell.angle_gamma   90.00
#
_symmetry.space_group_name_H-M   'P 1'
#
loop_
_entity.id
_entity.type
_entity.pdbx_description
1 polymer ?
#
loop_
_entity_poly.entity_id
_entity_poly.type
_entity_poly.pdbx_seq_one_letter_code
_entity_poly.pdbx_strand_id
1 'polypeptide(L)'
;MQSRIDVLWTGGWDSTYRVLSAATIEKRTVVPHYIVDLGRGSSLRELQAISEVRATLAGIDPKAAARIEPLRITPVTEIAEDTELSAAYHRLTQQAHLGSQYDWLARYASSKGINHLELSVHVDDKAYHFLEGRVVATGNGSWTFDDRAEGDEAIFRFFDFPLLQISKMQMKAEAERHGFIKALEKSWFCYSPIDQAPCGLCNPCRYTIEEGMEYRLPEKALRRHRTRHLRRLARAPRALWRRASAALSS
;
A
#
# COMPACT_ATOMS: atom_id res chain seq x y z
N MET A 1 7.87 -6.03 -23.77
CA MET A 1 7.49 -6.15 -22.34
C MET A 1 8.67 -6.76 -21.60
N GLN A 2 9.18 -6.16 -20.52
CA GLN A 2 10.34 -6.73 -19.80
C GLN A 2 9.94 -8.08 -19.21
N SER A 3 10.76 -9.13 -19.36
CA SER A 3 10.45 -10.48 -18.85
C SER A 3 10.50 -10.57 -17.31
N ARG A 4 11.12 -9.58 -16.67
CA ARG A 4 11.35 -9.47 -15.23
C ARG A 4 10.97 -8.06 -14.75
N ILE A 5 10.45 -7.93 -13.54
CA ILE A 5 10.11 -6.65 -12.90
C ILE A 5 10.56 -6.59 -11.45
N ASP A 6 10.92 -5.39 -11.01
CA ASP A 6 11.10 -5.06 -9.60
C ASP A 6 9.83 -4.36 -9.11
N VAL A 7 9.21 -4.86 -8.05
CA VAL A 7 7.93 -4.36 -7.53
C VAL A 7 7.97 -4.19 -6.01
N LEU A 8 7.42 -3.08 -5.52
CA LEU A 8 7.25 -2.87 -4.09
C LEU A 8 6.05 -3.67 -3.57
N TRP A 9 6.29 -4.57 -2.60
CA TRP A 9 5.26 -5.45 -2.06
C TRP A 9 5.16 -5.37 -0.53
N THR A 10 4.08 -4.74 -0.06
CA THR A 10 3.77 -4.53 1.37
C THR A 10 2.78 -5.53 1.94
N GLY A 11 2.32 -6.53 1.18
CA GLY A 11 1.25 -7.43 1.60
C GLY A 11 -0.15 -6.80 1.63
N GLY A 12 -0.28 -5.52 1.25
CA GLY A 12 -1.55 -4.84 1.03
C GLY A 12 -2.28 -5.34 -0.22
N TRP A 13 -3.55 -4.96 -0.39
CA TRP A 13 -4.37 -5.42 -1.52
C TRP A 13 -3.74 -5.06 -2.88
N ASP A 14 -3.38 -3.79 -3.08
CA ASP A 14 -2.93 -3.27 -4.37
C ASP A 14 -1.59 -3.88 -4.80
N SER A 15 -0.59 -3.83 -3.91
CA SER A 15 0.72 -4.40 -4.17
C SER A 15 0.69 -5.92 -4.32
N THR A 16 -0.19 -6.61 -3.56
CA THR A 16 -0.42 -8.05 -3.75
C THR A 16 -1.06 -8.34 -5.09
N TYR A 17 -2.09 -7.58 -5.49
CA TYR A 17 -2.70 -7.73 -6.81
C TYR A 17 -1.67 -7.56 -7.92
N ARG A 18 -0.78 -6.57 -7.81
CA ARG A 18 0.26 -6.34 -8.83
C ARG A 18 1.20 -7.54 -8.97
N VAL A 19 1.71 -8.05 -7.84
CA VAL A 19 2.57 -9.24 -7.82
C VAL A 19 1.87 -10.46 -8.45
N LEU A 20 0.62 -10.71 -8.05
CA LEU A 20 -0.14 -11.87 -8.53
C LEU A 20 -0.52 -11.76 -10.01
N SER A 21 -0.96 -10.58 -10.46
CA SER A 21 -1.30 -10.31 -11.87
C SER A 21 -0.08 -10.44 -12.78
N ALA A 22 1.07 -9.88 -12.38
CA ALA A 22 2.32 -10.01 -13.14
C ALA A 22 2.76 -11.48 -13.30
N ALA A 23 2.69 -12.26 -12.21
CA ALA A 23 3.13 -13.65 -12.22
C ALA A 23 2.16 -14.59 -12.95
N THR A 24 0.86 -14.35 -12.81
CA THR A 24 -0.20 -15.26 -13.30
C THR A 24 -0.65 -14.91 -14.72
N ILE A 25 -0.91 -13.62 -14.97
CA ILE A 25 -1.51 -13.13 -16.22
C ILE A 25 -0.41 -12.78 -17.22
N GLU A 26 0.51 -11.89 -16.82
CA GLU A 26 1.60 -11.42 -17.69
C GLU A 26 2.72 -12.46 -17.81
N LYS A 27 2.73 -13.46 -16.93
CA LYS A 27 3.74 -14.54 -16.85
C LYS A 27 5.17 -13.99 -16.74
N ARG A 28 5.35 -12.88 -16.03
CA ARG A 28 6.65 -12.23 -15.78
C ARG A 28 7.29 -12.76 -14.52
N THR A 29 8.63 -12.74 -14.48
CA THR A 29 9.38 -12.95 -13.24
C THR A 29 9.26 -11.71 -12.37
N VAL A 30 8.79 -11.90 -11.14
CA VAL A 30 8.55 -10.83 -10.18
C VAL A 30 9.63 -10.83 -9.13
N VAL A 31 10.29 -9.71 -8.94
CA VAL A 31 11.27 -9.46 -7.89
C VAL A 31 10.63 -8.54 -6.86
N PRO A 32 10.14 -9.09 -5.72
CA PRO A 32 9.45 -8.27 -4.75
C PRO A 32 10.42 -7.63 -3.76
N HIS A 33 10.22 -6.33 -3.52
CA HIS A 33 10.97 -5.50 -2.59
C HIS A 33 10.07 -5.07 -1.42
N TYR A 34 10.53 -5.26 -0.19
CA TYR A 34 9.85 -4.78 1.01
C TYR A 34 10.80 -3.93 1.83
N ILE A 35 10.42 -2.67 2.05
CA ILE A 35 11.17 -1.77 2.91
C ILE A 35 10.57 -1.82 4.31
N VAL A 36 11.34 -2.33 5.27
CA VAL A 36 10.87 -2.51 6.64
C VAL A 36 11.25 -1.30 7.51
N ASP A 37 10.23 -0.68 8.09
CA ASP A 37 10.37 0.27 9.19
C ASP A 37 10.10 -0.46 10.50
N LEU A 38 11.14 -0.63 11.33
CA LEU A 38 11.05 -1.32 12.62
C LEU A 38 10.23 -0.53 13.66
N GLY A 39 10.01 0.77 13.45
CA GLY A 39 9.13 1.59 14.28
C GLY A 39 7.64 1.38 13.98
N ARG A 40 7.30 0.76 12.84
CA ARG A 40 5.91 0.49 12.45
C ARG A 40 5.41 -0.83 13.00
N GLY A 41 4.37 -0.75 13.83
CA GLY A 41 3.72 -1.94 14.40
C GLY A 41 3.01 -2.86 13.39
N SER A 42 2.84 -2.43 12.14
CA SER A 42 2.19 -3.24 11.08
C SER A 42 3.12 -4.18 10.33
N SER A 43 4.45 -3.99 10.40
CA SER A 43 5.41 -4.67 9.53
C SER A 43 5.37 -6.20 9.65
N LEU A 44 5.19 -6.73 10.87
CA LEU A 44 5.06 -8.18 11.07
C LEU A 44 3.80 -8.76 10.43
N ARG A 45 2.70 -8.01 10.39
CA ARG A 45 1.44 -8.45 9.76
C ARG A 45 1.53 -8.42 8.24
N GLU A 46 2.20 -7.41 7.71
CA GLU A 46 2.48 -7.29 6.28
C GLU A 46 3.32 -8.48 5.80
N LEU A 47 4.38 -8.83 6.53
CA LEU A 47 5.20 -10.02 6.24
C LEU A 47 4.42 -11.34 6.40
N GLN A 48 3.57 -11.45 7.42
CA GLN A 48 2.67 -12.60 7.58
C GLN A 48 1.74 -12.73 6.37
N ALA A 49 1.11 -11.63 5.93
CA ALA A 49 0.23 -11.60 4.77
C ALA A 49 0.96 -12.02 3.50
N ILE A 50 2.17 -11.50 3.26
CA ILE A 50 3.01 -11.90 2.13
C ILE A 50 3.25 -13.42 2.15
N SER A 51 3.60 -13.98 3.31
CA SER A 51 3.83 -15.42 3.46
C SER A 51 2.57 -16.23 3.14
N GLU A 52 1.42 -15.85 3.68
CA GLU A 52 0.13 -16.51 3.45
C GLU A 52 -0.32 -16.43 1.99
N VAL A 53 -0.12 -15.28 1.33
CA VAL A 53 -0.38 -15.10 -0.09
C VAL A 53 0.48 -16.06 -0.92
N ARG A 54 1.80 -16.10 -0.66
CA ARG A 54 2.73 -16.98 -1.39
C ARG A 54 2.36 -18.45 -1.24
N ALA A 55 2.08 -18.88 -0.02
CA ALA A 55 1.67 -20.26 0.26
C ALA A 55 0.36 -20.61 -0.45
N THR A 56 -0.61 -19.70 -0.43
CA THR A 56 -1.91 -19.90 -1.08
C THR A 56 -1.75 -19.94 -2.60
N LEU A 57 -0.95 -19.04 -3.20
CA LEU A 57 -0.69 -19.06 -4.64
C LEU A 57 0.03 -20.35 -5.06
N ALA A 58 1.02 -20.82 -4.30
CA ALA A 58 1.73 -22.06 -4.60
C ALA A 58 0.79 -23.28 -4.67
N GLY A 59 -0.28 -23.30 -3.87
CA GLY A 59 -1.32 -24.34 -3.96
C GLY A 59 -2.28 -24.19 -5.13
N ILE A 60 -2.43 -22.98 -5.69
CA ILE A 60 -3.34 -22.67 -6.80
C ILE A 60 -2.64 -22.81 -8.16
N ASP A 61 -1.49 -22.15 -8.32
CA ASP A 61 -0.66 -22.16 -9.52
C ASP A 61 0.83 -22.18 -9.13
N PRO A 62 1.43 -23.37 -9.04
CA PRO A 62 2.86 -23.53 -8.74
C PRO A 62 3.77 -22.83 -9.75
N LYS A 63 3.37 -22.71 -11.03
CA LYS A 63 4.19 -22.07 -12.07
C LYS A 63 4.19 -20.57 -11.90
N ALA A 64 3.05 -19.96 -11.55
CA ALA A 64 2.99 -18.55 -11.17
C ALA A 64 3.78 -18.29 -9.89
N ALA A 65 3.65 -19.13 -8.87
CA ALA A 65 4.42 -18.99 -7.63
C ALA A 65 5.94 -19.06 -7.86
N ALA A 66 6.40 -19.94 -8.75
CA ALA A 66 7.81 -20.05 -9.12
C ALA A 66 8.36 -18.81 -9.86
N ARG A 67 7.49 -17.97 -10.45
CA ARG A 67 7.88 -16.69 -11.04
C ARG A 67 8.11 -15.59 -10.00
N ILE A 68 7.69 -15.77 -8.75
CA ILE A 68 7.88 -14.78 -7.69
C ILE A 68 9.14 -15.13 -6.90
N GLU A 69 10.18 -14.31 -7.05
CA GLU A 69 11.44 -14.49 -6.33
C GLU A 69 11.31 -14.31 -4.82
N PRO A 70 12.30 -14.75 -4.02
CA PRO A 70 12.36 -14.44 -2.60
C PRO A 70 12.21 -12.95 -2.32
N LEU A 71 11.52 -12.61 -1.24
CA LEU A 71 11.29 -11.22 -0.84
C LEU A 71 12.62 -10.55 -0.44
N ARG A 72 12.97 -9.46 -1.12
CA ARG A 72 14.11 -8.62 -0.78
C ARG A 72 13.68 -7.64 0.30
N ILE A 73 14.08 -7.92 1.54
CA ILE A 73 13.78 -7.06 2.69
C ILE A 73 14.94 -6.09 2.90
N THR A 74 14.65 -4.80 3.02
CA THR A 74 15.65 -3.78 3.33
C THR A 74 15.14 -2.89 4.48
N PRO A 75 15.83 -2.85 5.63
CA PRO A 75 15.52 -1.90 6.69
C PRO A 75 15.66 -0.45 6.20
N VAL A 76 14.75 0.44 6.63
CA VAL A 76 14.85 1.88 6.31
C VAL A 76 16.20 2.46 6.76
N THR A 77 16.75 1.96 7.86
CA THR A 77 18.05 2.36 8.41
C THR A 77 19.24 1.97 7.55
N GLU A 78 19.08 1.06 6.58
CA GLU A 78 20.13 0.66 5.63
C GLU A 78 20.04 1.43 4.30
N ILE A 79 19.03 2.29 4.14
CA ILE A 79 18.88 3.13 2.94
C ILE A 79 19.76 4.36 3.11
N ALA A 80 20.67 4.56 2.17
CA ALA A 80 21.54 5.72 2.14
C ALA A 80 20.74 7.03 2.23
N GLU A 81 21.29 8.00 2.95
CA GLU A 81 20.78 9.36 2.93
C GLU A 81 21.04 9.99 1.56
N ASP A 82 20.08 10.79 1.09
CA ASP A 82 20.20 11.55 -0.15
C ASP A 82 19.53 12.90 0.11
N THR A 83 20.36 13.93 0.31
CA THR A 83 19.89 15.25 0.73
C THR A 83 19.05 15.93 -0.35
N GLU A 84 19.29 15.64 -1.63
CA GLU A 84 18.54 16.22 -2.73
C GLU A 84 17.14 15.62 -2.80
N LEU A 85 17.04 14.28 -2.80
CA LEU A 85 15.75 13.58 -2.82
C LEU A 85 14.93 13.87 -1.56
N SER A 86 15.55 13.88 -0.38
CA SER A 86 14.84 14.21 0.86
C SER A 86 14.38 15.66 0.88
N ALA A 87 15.18 16.61 0.38
CA ALA A 87 14.76 18.00 0.28
C ALA A 87 13.59 18.19 -0.70
N ALA A 88 13.61 17.51 -1.85
CA ALA A 88 12.51 17.51 -2.82
C ALA A 88 11.23 16.94 -2.19
N TYR A 89 11.31 15.80 -1.52
CA TYR A 89 10.20 15.24 -0.74
C TYR A 89 9.65 16.25 0.28
N HIS A 90 10.51 16.91 1.06
CA HIS A 90 10.08 17.89 2.04
C HIS A 90 9.33 19.05 1.40
N ARG A 91 9.79 19.57 0.26
CA ARG A 91 9.07 20.63 -0.48
C ARG A 91 7.71 20.15 -0.98
N LEU A 92 7.58 18.93 -1.50
CA LEU A 92 6.29 18.35 -1.91
C LEU A 92 5.29 18.24 -0.74
N THR A 93 5.77 17.82 0.44
CA THR A 93 4.90 17.70 1.62
C THR A 93 4.35 19.03 2.13
N GLN A 94 4.99 20.16 1.78
CA GLN A 94 4.45 21.50 2.09
C GLN A 94 3.30 21.89 1.16
N GLN A 95 3.22 21.31 -0.04
CA GLN A 95 2.18 21.62 -1.02
C GLN A 95 0.92 20.80 -0.77
N ALA A 96 1.07 19.50 -0.53
CA ALA A 96 -0.04 18.60 -0.21
C ALA A 96 0.45 17.41 0.64
N HIS A 97 -0.51 16.68 1.23
CA HIS A 97 -0.18 15.54 2.09
C HIS A 97 0.39 14.37 1.27
N LEU A 98 1.69 14.15 1.38
CA LEU A 98 2.40 12.98 0.87
C LEU A 98 2.85 12.09 2.04
N GLY A 99 2.75 10.77 1.89
CA GLY A 99 3.14 9.84 2.94
C GLY A 99 4.66 9.84 3.18
N SER A 100 5.09 9.66 4.43
CA SER A 100 6.52 9.62 4.80
C SER A 100 7.32 8.58 4.04
N GLN A 101 6.67 7.54 3.56
CA GLN A 101 7.31 6.49 2.77
C GLN A 101 7.93 6.97 1.46
N TYR A 102 7.40 8.03 0.84
CA TYR A 102 7.85 8.48 -0.47
C TYR A 102 9.29 9.04 -0.44
N ASP A 103 9.74 9.55 0.70
CA ASP A 103 11.15 9.95 0.90
C ASP A 103 12.08 8.74 0.70
N TRP A 104 11.97 7.73 1.57
CA TRP A 104 12.92 6.62 1.55
C TRP A 104 12.71 5.68 0.37
N LEU A 105 11.53 5.62 -0.24
CA LEU A 105 11.31 4.81 -1.45
C LEU A 105 12.15 5.32 -2.63
N ALA A 106 12.21 6.64 -2.83
CA ALA A 106 13.02 7.24 -3.89
C ALA A 106 14.52 7.01 -3.63
N ARG A 107 14.96 7.25 -2.39
CA ARG A 107 16.35 6.98 -1.96
C ARG A 107 16.73 5.52 -2.11
N TYR A 108 15.80 4.61 -1.80
CA TYR A 108 15.99 3.18 -2.00
C TYR A 108 16.24 2.84 -3.46
N ALA A 109 15.35 3.26 -4.35
CA ALA A 109 15.46 2.98 -5.78
C ALA A 109 16.78 3.53 -6.36
N SER A 110 17.11 4.78 -6.02
CA SER A 110 18.39 5.42 -6.37
C SER A 110 19.60 4.60 -5.87
N SER A 111 19.65 4.25 -4.58
CA SER A 111 20.77 3.50 -3.99
C SER A 111 20.96 2.09 -4.56
N LYS A 112 19.92 1.52 -5.17
CA LYS A 112 19.95 0.21 -5.83
C LYS A 112 20.13 0.30 -7.35
N GLY A 113 20.19 1.52 -7.91
CA GLY A 113 20.26 1.74 -9.36
C GLY A 113 19.02 1.24 -10.11
N ILE A 114 17.85 1.26 -9.46
CA ILE A 114 16.57 0.80 -10.04
C ILE A 114 15.80 2.03 -10.54
N ASN A 115 15.52 2.07 -11.84
CA ASN A 115 14.81 3.17 -12.48
C ASN A 115 13.35 2.85 -12.84
N HIS A 116 12.94 1.59 -12.74
CA HIS A 116 11.59 1.11 -13.06
C HIS A 116 11.05 0.22 -11.94
N LEU A 117 11.01 0.78 -10.73
CA LEU A 117 10.45 0.10 -9.56
C LEU A 117 8.92 0.26 -9.57
N GLU A 118 8.18 -0.81 -9.77
CA GLU A 118 6.72 -0.72 -9.83
C GLU A 118 6.15 -0.36 -8.45
N LEU A 119 5.42 0.76 -8.39
CA LEU A 119 4.71 1.25 -7.21
C LEU A 119 3.20 1.19 -7.43
N SER A 120 2.50 0.58 -6.48
CA SER A 120 1.04 0.43 -6.53
C SER A 120 0.33 1.68 -6.02
N VAL A 121 0.25 2.71 -6.88
CA VAL A 121 -0.63 3.89 -6.69
C VAL A 121 -1.88 3.68 -7.55
N HIS A 122 -3.05 4.00 -7.00
CA HIS A 122 -4.32 3.98 -7.73
C HIS A 122 -5.02 5.34 -7.67
N VAL A 123 -6.05 5.54 -8.49
CA VAL A 123 -6.75 6.83 -8.67
C VAL A 123 -7.28 7.47 -7.38
N ASP A 124 -7.62 6.69 -6.37
CA ASP A 124 -8.13 7.20 -5.08
C ASP A 124 -7.01 7.46 -4.05
N ASP A 125 -5.75 7.18 -4.39
CA ASP A 125 -4.62 7.48 -3.54
C ASP A 125 -4.27 8.97 -3.60
N LYS A 126 -3.91 9.56 -2.46
CA LYS A 126 -3.50 10.97 -2.37
C LYS A 126 -2.26 11.27 -3.21
N ALA A 127 -1.41 10.26 -3.43
CA ALA A 127 -0.24 10.40 -4.27
C ALA A 127 -0.59 10.63 -5.76
N TYR A 128 -1.78 10.22 -6.20
CA TYR A 128 -2.25 10.45 -7.58
C TYR A 128 -2.18 11.92 -7.98
N HIS A 129 -2.47 12.84 -7.04
CA HIS A 129 -2.44 14.28 -7.32
C HIS A 129 -1.06 14.79 -7.77
N PHE A 130 0.02 14.18 -7.30
CA PHE A 130 1.37 14.56 -7.72
C PHE A 130 1.76 13.98 -9.09
N LEU A 131 1.06 12.94 -9.54
CA LEU A 131 1.31 12.24 -10.80
C LEU A 131 0.48 12.80 -11.96
N GLU A 132 -0.65 13.46 -11.68
CA GLU A 132 -1.55 14.01 -12.69
C GLU A 132 -0.81 14.98 -13.64
N GLY A 133 -0.87 14.71 -14.94
CA GLY A 133 -0.16 15.49 -15.97
C GLY A 133 1.35 15.30 -16.03
N ARG A 134 1.94 14.44 -15.17
CA ARG A 134 3.38 14.17 -15.08
C ARG A 134 3.77 12.73 -15.36
N VAL A 135 2.82 11.92 -15.80
CA VAL A 135 3.04 10.53 -16.18
C VAL A 135 2.61 10.31 -17.62
N VAL A 136 3.33 9.44 -18.32
CA VAL A 136 3.02 9.03 -19.69
C VAL A 136 2.66 7.56 -19.73
N ALA A 137 1.65 7.23 -20.56
CA ALA A 137 1.25 5.85 -20.77
C ALA A 137 2.38 5.09 -21.47
N THR A 138 2.69 3.90 -20.95
CA THR A 138 3.63 2.99 -21.57
C THR A 138 2.88 2.03 -22.51
N GLY A 139 3.57 1.48 -23.52
CA GLY A 139 2.95 0.58 -24.50
C GLY A 139 2.41 -0.75 -23.93
N ASN A 140 2.59 -1.02 -22.64
CA ASN A 140 2.06 -2.19 -21.93
C ASN A 140 0.93 -1.84 -20.94
N GLY A 141 0.30 -0.66 -21.06
CA GLY A 141 -0.82 -0.27 -20.20
C GLY A 141 -0.42 0.13 -18.78
N SER A 142 0.87 0.34 -18.53
CA SER A 142 1.39 0.97 -17.32
C SER A 142 1.56 2.48 -17.56
N TRP A 143 2.00 3.18 -16.52
CA TRP A 143 2.35 4.59 -16.57
C TRP A 143 3.76 4.75 -16.01
N THR A 144 4.54 5.65 -16.57
CA THR A 144 5.87 5.99 -16.06
C THR A 144 5.96 7.50 -15.91
N PHE A 145 6.82 7.98 -15.01
CA PHE A 145 7.02 9.40 -14.83
C PHE A 145 7.60 10.02 -16.11
N ASP A 146 7.11 11.20 -16.50
CA ASP A 146 7.65 11.92 -17.66
C ASP A 146 8.98 12.56 -17.25
N ASP A 147 10.09 12.08 -17.79
CA ASP A 147 11.43 12.64 -17.52
C ASP A 147 11.58 14.11 -17.91
N ARG A 148 10.65 14.64 -18.73
CA ARG A 148 10.57 16.07 -19.08
C ARG A 148 9.89 16.91 -18.00
N ALA A 149 9.25 16.28 -17.01
CA ALA A 149 8.67 16.99 -15.89
C ALA A 149 9.79 17.52 -14.99
N GLU A 150 10.00 18.83 -15.04
CA GLU A 150 10.89 19.53 -14.13
C GLU A 150 10.18 19.76 -12.78
N GLY A 151 10.91 19.61 -11.66
CA GLY A 151 10.39 19.89 -10.32
C GLY A 151 10.75 18.85 -9.27
N ASP A 152 10.20 19.05 -8.07
CA ASP A 152 10.44 18.19 -6.91
C ASP A 152 9.78 16.82 -7.06
N GLU A 153 8.79 16.70 -7.94
CA GLU A 153 8.14 15.45 -8.31
C GLU A 153 9.09 14.46 -8.99
N ALA A 154 10.30 14.89 -9.36
CA ALA A 154 11.33 14.00 -9.87
C ALA A 154 11.74 12.90 -8.86
N ILE A 155 11.32 12.95 -7.59
CA ILE A 155 11.39 11.78 -6.70
C ILE A 155 10.63 10.56 -7.26
N PHE A 156 9.65 10.79 -8.14
CA PHE A 156 8.83 9.76 -8.77
C PHE A 156 9.47 9.13 -10.01
N ARG A 157 10.60 9.68 -10.50
CA ARG A 157 11.27 9.23 -11.74
C ARG A 157 11.73 7.77 -11.73
N PHE A 158 11.85 7.18 -10.54
CA PHE A 158 12.30 5.80 -10.36
C PHE A 158 11.16 4.77 -10.44
N PHE A 159 9.91 5.21 -10.57
CA PHE A 159 8.75 4.34 -10.45
C PHE A 159 7.90 4.26 -11.70
N ASP A 160 7.35 3.06 -11.91
CA ASP A 160 6.24 2.82 -12.82
C ASP A 160 4.96 2.59 -12.01
N PHE A 161 3.82 3.03 -12.54
CA PHE A 161 2.50 3.03 -11.90
C PHE A 161 1.50 2.14 -12.68
N PRO A 162 1.67 0.81 -12.65
CA PRO A 162 0.85 -0.12 -13.44
C PRO A 162 -0.62 -0.17 -13.01
N LEU A 163 -0.95 0.31 -11.82
CA LEU A 163 -2.31 0.27 -11.26
C LEU A 163 -3.02 1.63 -11.30
N LEU A 164 -2.43 2.66 -11.91
CA LEU A 164 -2.86 4.05 -11.77
C LEU A 164 -4.36 4.26 -12.12
N GLN A 165 -4.86 3.53 -13.12
CA GLN A 165 -6.24 3.61 -13.60
C GLN A 165 -7.09 2.37 -13.28
N ILE A 166 -6.64 1.52 -12.35
CA ILE A 166 -7.32 0.30 -11.97
C ILE A 166 -7.91 0.46 -10.56
N SER A 167 -9.23 0.33 -10.45
CA SER A 167 -9.93 0.32 -9.17
C SER A 167 -9.80 -1.04 -8.46
N LYS A 168 -9.96 -1.06 -7.13
CA LYS A 168 -9.90 -2.30 -6.35
C LYS A 168 -10.98 -3.31 -6.72
N MET A 169 -12.15 -2.85 -7.16
CA MET A 169 -13.22 -3.72 -7.66
C MET A 169 -12.86 -4.36 -9.00
N GLN A 170 -12.16 -3.64 -9.90
CA GLN A 170 -11.60 -4.24 -11.12
C GLN A 170 -10.51 -5.26 -10.79
N MET A 171 -9.62 -4.96 -9.83
CA MET A 171 -8.62 -5.92 -9.35
C MET A 171 -9.28 -7.21 -8.82
N LYS A 172 -10.35 -7.08 -8.05
CA LYS A 172 -11.14 -8.21 -7.55
C LYS A 172 -11.70 -9.05 -8.70
N ALA A 173 -12.42 -8.42 -9.63
CA ALA A 173 -13.04 -9.10 -10.76
C ALA A 173 -11.99 -9.82 -11.64
N GLU A 174 -10.84 -9.21 -11.86
CA GLU A 174 -9.74 -9.81 -12.60
C GLU A 174 -9.11 -10.99 -11.85
N ALA A 175 -8.90 -10.86 -10.54
CA ALA A 175 -8.39 -11.95 -9.70
C ALA A 175 -9.34 -13.15 -9.65
N GLU A 176 -10.66 -12.91 -9.65
CA GLU A 176 -11.67 -13.96 -9.76
C GLU A 176 -11.61 -14.65 -11.13
N ARG A 177 -11.56 -13.85 -12.20
CA ARG A 177 -11.51 -14.34 -13.59
C ARG A 177 -10.28 -15.22 -13.87
N HIS A 178 -9.12 -14.89 -13.28
CA HIS A 178 -7.88 -15.66 -13.46
C HIS A 178 -7.56 -16.60 -12.30
N GLY A 179 -8.49 -16.77 -11.36
CA GLY A 179 -8.41 -17.83 -10.34
C GLY A 179 -7.44 -17.60 -9.18
N PHE A 180 -6.86 -16.40 -9.01
CA PHE A 180 -5.94 -16.10 -7.90
C PHE A 180 -6.59 -15.28 -6.75
N ILE A 181 -7.90 -15.04 -6.80
CA ILE A 181 -8.63 -14.29 -5.75
C ILE A 181 -8.38 -14.85 -4.33
N LYS A 182 -8.35 -16.17 -4.16
CA LYS A 182 -8.11 -16.81 -2.86
C LYS A 182 -6.75 -16.42 -2.25
N ALA A 183 -5.73 -16.23 -3.10
CA ALA A 183 -4.43 -15.75 -2.66
C ALA A 183 -4.50 -14.25 -2.36
N LEU A 184 -5.13 -13.45 -3.21
CA LEU A 184 -5.28 -12.01 -3.02
C LEU A 184 -6.04 -11.65 -1.72
N GLU A 185 -7.04 -12.45 -1.34
CA GLU A 185 -7.81 -12.26 -0.10
C GLU A 185 -6.99 -12.44 1.18
N LYS A 186 -5.80 -13.07 1.10
CA LYS A 186 -4.84 -13.16 2.21
C LYS A 186 -4.06 -11.87 2.47
N SER A 187 -4.19 -10.87 1.60
CA SER A 187 -3.61 -9.55 1.84
C SER A 187 -4.14 -8.89 3.11
N TRP A 188 -3.37 -7.98 3.69
CA TRP A 188 -3.68 -7.32 4.96
C TRP A 188 -3.73 -5.80 4.84
N PHE A 189 -4.70 -5.17 5.49
CA PHE A 189 -4.88 -3.71 5.46
C PHE A 189 -4.99 -3.06 6.86
N CYS A 190 -5.39 -3.81 7.89
CA CYS A 190 -5.76 -3.21 9.17
C CYS A 190 -4.54 -2.82 10.02
N TYR A 191 -4.40 -1.52 10.33
CA TYR A 191 -3.32 -1.02 11.18
C TYR A 191 -3.38 -1.47 12.66
N SER A 192 -4.58 -1.61 13.24
CA SER A 192 -4.74 -1.93 14.67
C SER A 192 -5.81 -3.00 14.87
N PRO A 193 -5.53 -4.27 14.55
CA PRO A 193 -6.52 -5.35 14.62
C PRO A 193 -7.09 -5.53 16.02
N ILE A 194 -8.31 -6.07 16.08
CA ILE A 194 -8.98 -6.47 17.31
C ILE A 194 -9.30 -7.96 17.16
N ASP A 195 -8.84 -8.79 18.09
CA ASP A 195 -8.99 -10.25 18.05
C ASP A 195 -8.47 -10.86 16.73
N GLN A 196 -7.29 -10.43 16.29
CA GLN A 196 -6.68 -10.79 14.99
C GLN A 196 -7.48 -10.42 13.74
N ALA A 197 -8.60 -9.71 13.87
CA ALA A 197 -9.43 -9.32 12.75
C ALA A 197 -9.37 -7.80 12.48
N PRO A 198 -9.71 -7.35 11.25
CA PRO A 198 -9.82 -5.93 10.94
C PRO A 198 -10.67 -5.17 11.95
N CYS A 199 -10.20 -4.00 12.40
CA CYS A 199 -10.85 -3.29 13.50
C CYS A 199 -12.09 -2.51 13.08
N GLY A 200 -12.22 -2.14 11.80
CA GLY A 200 -13.34 -1.32 11.30
C GLY A 200 -13.24 0.17 11.65
N LEU A 201 -12.15 0.61 12.29
CA LEU A 201 -12.01 1.97 12.83
C LEU A 201 -10.82 2.74 12.26
N CYS A 202 -9.68 2.09 12.00
CA CYS A 202 -8.51 2.74 11.43
C CYS A 202 -8.77 3.20 9.99
N ASN A 203 -7.98 4.16 9.49
CA ASN A 203 -8.15 4.70 8.15
C ASN A 203 -8.16 3.62 7.05
N PRO A 204 -7.24 2.64 7.04
CA PRO A 204 -7.30 1.55 6.06
C PRO A 204 -8.62 0.75 6.09
N CYS A 205 -9.17 0.46 7.27
CA CYS A 205 -10.46 -0.21 7.39
C CYS A 205 -11.61 0.65 6.86
N ARG A 206 -11.53 1.98 7.02
CA ARG A 206 -12.55 2.91 6.52
C ARG A 206 -12.50 2.99 5.00
N TYR A 207 -11.32 3.19 4.42
CA TYR A 207 -11.13 3.22 2.97
C TYR A 207 -11.59 1.91 2.33
N THR A 208 -11.24 0.76 2.91
CA THR A 208 -11.74 -0.55 2.46
C THR A 208 -13.27 -0.61 2.35
N ILE A 209 -14.00 0.01 3.28
CA ILE A 209 -15.47 0.08 3.23
C ILE A 209 -15.94 1.10 2.19
N GLU A 210 -15.32 2.28 2.17
CA GLU A 210 -15.64 3.38 1.23
C GLU A 210 -15.40 2.97 -0.24
N GLU A 211 -14.46 2.05 -0.48
CA GLU A 211 -14.09 1.48 -1.79
C GLU A 211 -14.92 0.24 -2.19
N GLY A 212 -15.96 -0.12 -1.43
CA GLY A 212 -16.86 -1.24 -1.74
C GLY A 212 -16.32 -2.63 -1.40
N MET A 213 -15.27 -2.71 -0.56
CA MET A 213 -14.68 -3.97 -0.10
C MET A 213 -15.08 -4.31 1.35
N GLU A 214 -16.25 -3.87 1.82
CA GLU A 214 -16.68 -4.11 3.20
C GLU A 214 -16.84 -5.59 3.56
N TYR A 215 -17.00 -6.47 2.56
CA TYR A 215 -17.07 -7.93 2.73
C TYR A 215 -15.80 -8.51 3.36
N ARG A 216 -14.67 -7.80 3.27
CA ARG A 216 -13.40 -8.19 3.90
C ARG A 216 -13.36 -7.94 5.40
N LEU A 217 -14.39 -7.31 5.97
CA LEU A 217 -14.48 -7.00 7.39
C LEU A 217 -15.54 -7.89 8.07
N PRO A 218 -15.25 -8.45 9.25
CA PRO A 218 -16.26 -9.19 10.01
C PRO A 218 -17.37 -8.26 10.50
N GLU A 219 -18.56 -8.80 10.74
CA GLU A 219 -19.74 -8.04 11.19
C GLU A 219 -19.47 -7.17 12.42
N LYS A 220 -18.67 -7.67 13.38
CA LYS A 220 -18.27 -6.90 14.57
C LYS A 220 -17.49 -5.63 14.19
N ALA A 221 -16.65 -5.68 13.18
CA ALA A 221 -15.91 -4.53 12.67
C ALA A 221 -16.83 -3.54 11.96
N LEU A 222 -17.75 -4.04 11.14
CA LEU A 222 -18.77 -3.21 10.47
C LEU A 222 -19.67 -2.51 11.49
N ARG A 223 -20.07 -3.18 12.57
CA ARG A 223 -20.82 -2.55 13.68
C ARG A 223 -20.01 -1.45 14.36
N ARG A 224 -18.72 -1.67 14.63
CA ARG A 224 -17.82 -0.63 15.18
C ARG A 224 -17.72 0.56 14.23
N HIS A 225 -17.58 0.32 12.94
CA HIS A 225 -17.54 1.35 11.91
C HIS A 225 -18.85 2.18 11.89
N ARG A 226 -20.01 1.53 11.83
CA ARG A 226 -21.33 2.18 11.78
C ARG A 226 -21.62 3.02 13.04
N THR A 227 -21.19 2.53 14.21
CA THR A 227 -21.43 3.21 15.50
C THR A 227 -20.32 4.18 15.93
N ARG A 228 -19.31 4.44 15.07
CA ARG A 228 -18.13 5.25 15.41
C ARG A 228 -18.46 6.67 15.88
N HIS A 229 -19.48 7.29 15.28
CA HIS A 229 -19.90 8.65 15.59
C HIS A 229 -20.66 8.72 16.93
N LEU A 230 -21.51 7.73 17.21
CA LEU A 230 -22.22 7.59 18.48
C LEU A 230 -21.25 7.38 19.66
N ARG A 231 -20.18 6.61 19.45
CA ARG A 231 -19.13 6.39 20.46
C ARG A 231 -18.33 7.66 20.77
N ARG A 232 -18.15 8.57 19.81
CA ARG A 232 -17.53 9.88 20.06
C ARG A 232 -18.43 10.74 20.95
N LEU A 233 -19.73 10.76 20.69
CA LEU A 233 -20.71 11.50 21.49
C LEU A 233 -20.83 10.94 22.92
N ALA A 234 -20.80 9.63 23.11
CA ALA A 234 -20.84 9.00 24.44
C ALA A 234 -19.56 9.21 25.29
N ARG A 235 -18.42 9.55 24.65
CA ARG A 235 -17.16 9.85 25.36
C ARG A 235 -17.01 11.32 25.76
N ALA A 236 -17.70 12.23 25.08
CA ALA A 236 -17.68 13.67 25.39
C ALA A 236 -18.14 13.99 26.83
N PRO A 237 -19.27 13.46 27.36
CA PRO A 237 -19.70 13.76 28.72
C PRO A 237 -18.80 13.13 29.79
N ARG A 238 -18.16 11.99 29.52
CA ARG A 238 -17.23 11.35 30.48
C ARG A 238 -15.91 12.13 30.65
N ALA A 239 -15.42 12.78 29.59
CA ALA A 239 -14.25 13.66 29.68
C ALA A 239 -14.55 14.96 30.41
N LEU A 240 -15.75 15.53 30.20
CA LEU A 240 -16.25 16.69 30.92
C LEU A 240 -16.45 16.40 32.42
N TRP A 241 -17.03 15.24 32.77
CA TRP A 241 -17.17 14.82 34.17
C TRP A 241 -15.83 14.63 34.88
N ARG A 242 -14.83 13.99 34.25
CA ARG A 242 -13.49 13.85 34.84
C ARG A 242 -12.80 15.18 35.08
N ARG A 243 -12.99 16.17 34.20
CA ARG A 243 -12.46 17.53 34.37
C ARG A 243 -13.18 18.30 35.48
N ALA A 244 -14.51 18.16 35.58
CA ALA A 244 -15.29 18.79 36.64
C ALA A 244 -14.97 18.18 38.02
N SER A 245 -14.79 16.86 38.12
CA SER A 245 -14.41 16.20 39.37
C SER A 245 -13.00 16.56 39.84
N ALA A 246 -12.04 16.79 38.92
CA ALA A 246 -10.70 17.25 39.28
C ALA A 246 -10.68 18.71 39.78
N ALA A 247 -11.52 19.58 39.23
CA ALA A 247 -11.64 20.98 39.64
C ALA A 247 -12.35 21.16 41.00
N LEU A 248 -13.15 20.19 41.44
CA LEU A 248 -13.84 20.18 42.74
C LEU A 248 -13.01 19.54 43.86
N SER A 249 -11.82 19.02 43.56
CA SER A 249 -10.87 18.43 44.52
C SER A 249 -9.59 19.28 44.68
N SER A 250 -9.63 20.53 44.22
CA SER A 250 -8.62 21.58 44.44
C SER A 250 -9.21 22.64 45.38
#